data_AF-A0A8H3V823-F1
#
_entry.id   AF-A0A8H3V823-F1
#
_cell.length_a   1.000
_cell.length_b   1.000
_cell.length_c   1.000
_cell.angle_alpha   90.00
_cell.angle_beta   90.00
_cell.angle_gamma   90.00
#
_symmetry.space_group_name_H-M   'P 1'
#
loop_
_entity.id
_entity.type
_entity.pdbx_description
1 polymer ?
#
loop_
_entity_poly.entity_id
_entity_poly.type
_entity_poly.pdbx_seq_one_letter_code
_entity_poly.pdbx_strand_id
1 'polypeptide(L)'
;MASPISPADAIALVQKAVELWKKIEDAPDKIAKVGRRMEHLEGYLLDLKELLDNKKQHSLASLRPAQTKRLQTIIEDIEKSAEQVYAIILQWEKSVGPFGLQWKYKPIGDAMFALGSSTDKLDSLSQEIEQEKNDLSDSLQLMGLFFQMNALQLALPKTSTNSSKGRNPSRSPSPPKNDHKIIFVDPYNVGRSKVAEAYMQLLRESTTRTQGNWRIKLSHSAGLMVKARGDCVEILQGIQPPLKQGFLPGGEKPSWNAMASLFSDPVSDNAAKKDIRDQALVQRSRGIRQTIFSDYDMILVFTGRDSENLTRLKKALIEKNGKDAAPKGKGRVLHLGGYLGKKGEVKEIVNAAKDKDGIESKESWNKTNASIKLAVRWFLRRELDWVPPAKAVVVS
;
A
#
# COMPACT_ATOMS: atom_id res chain seq x y z
N MET A 1 -25.49 -8.69 -26.18
CA MET A 1 -24.09 -8.29 -26.42
C MET A 1 -24.00 -6.81 -26.12
N ALA A 2 -23.36 -6.43 -25.02
CA ALA A 2 -23.23 -5.03 -24.59
C ALA A 2 -22.12 -4.35 -25.40
N SER A 3 -22.37 -3.11 -25.82
CA SER A 3 -21.49 -2.30 -26.66
C SER A 3 -20.07 -2.17 -26.07
N PRO A 4 -19.03 -2.05 -26.92
CA PRO A 4 -17.67 -1.82 -26.46
C PRO A 4 -17.58 -0.47 -25.72
N ILE A 5 -16.90 -0.49 -24.58
CA ILE A 5 -16.62 0.65 -23.72
C ILE A 5 -16.08 1.82 -24.57
N SER A 6 -16.76 2.96 -24.53
CA SER A 6 -16.25 4.22 -25.04
C SER A 6 -16.14 5.19 -23.86
N PRO A 7 -14.92 5.50 -23.38
CA PRO A 7 -14.71 6.54 -22.35
C PRO A 7 -15.22 7.93 -22.78
N ALA A 8 -15.64 8.09 -24.03
CA ALA A 8 -16.06 9.35 -24.63
C ALA A 8 -17.24 10.01 -23.89
N ASP A 9 -18.18 9.23 -23.35
CA ASP A 9 -19.37 9.78 -22.69
C ASP A 9 -19.00 10.39 -21.33
N ALA A 10 -18.20 9.67 -20.52
CA ALA A 10 -17.63 10.18 -19.28
C ALA A 10 -16.71 11.40 -19.50
N ILE A 11 -15.88 11.37 -20.56
CA ILE A 11 -15.03 12.51 -20.94
C ILE A 11 -15.88 13.73 -21.28
N ALA A 12 -16.91 13.57 -22.12
CA ALA A 12 -17.77 14.66 -22.53
C ALA A 12 -18.50 15.30 -21.33
N LEU A 13 -18.92 14.50 -20.36
CA LEU A 13 -19.57 14.99 -19.13
C LEU A 13 -18.59 15.75 -18.21
N VAL A 14 -17.40 15.19 -17.99
CA VAL A 14 -16.36 15.86 -17.19
C VAL A 14 -15.92 17.16 -17.84
N GLN A 15 -15.74 17.19 -19.18
CA GLN A 15 -15.40 18.40 -19.94
C GLN A 15 -16.47 19.48 -19.82
N LYS A 16 -17.75 19.12 -19.97
CA LYS A 16 -18.87 20.05 -19.77
C LYS A 16 -18.88 20.63 -18.36
N ALA A 17 -18.61 19.82 -17.33
CA ALA A 17 -18.54 20.28 -15.96
C ALA A 17 -17.35 21.23 -15.71
N VAL A 18 -16.19 20.93 -16.28
CA VAL A 18 -14.99 21.79 -16.22
C VAL A 18 -15.19 23.11 -16.96
N GLU A 19 -15.82 23.10 -18.13
CA GLU A 19 -16.12 24.33 -18.89
C GLU A 19 -17.09 25.25 -18.13
N LEU A 20 -18.13 24.69 -17.50
CA LEU A 20 -19.03 25.46 -16.64
C LEU A 20 -18.29 26.01 -15.42
N TRP A 21 -17.47 25.19 -14.78
CA TRP A 21 -16.63 25.60 -13.65
C TRP A 21 -15.75 26.81 -14.00
N LYS A 22 -15.04 26.77 -15.14
CA LYS A 22 -14.15 27.85 -15.59
C LYS A 22 -14.86 29.17 -15.89
N LYS A 23 -16.18 29.17 -16.07
CA LYS A 23 -16.99 30.39 -16.30
C LYS A 23 -17.43 31.08 -15.01
N ILE A 24 -17.27 30.44 -13.85
CA ILE A 24 -17.70 30.99 -12.56
C ILE A 24 -16.56 31.82 -11.96
N GLU A 25 -16.66 33.15 -12.08
CA GLU A 25 -15.82 34.08 -11.32
C GLU A 25 -16.35 34.14 -9.87
N ASP A 26 -15.47 33.96 -8.87
CA ASP A 26 -15.75 33.96 -7.42
C ASP A 26 -16.62 32.83 -6.86
N ALA A 27 -16.31 31.58 -7.21
CA ALA A 27 -16.97 30.44 -6.60
C ALA A 27 -16.60 30.22 -5.12
N PRO A 28 -17.54 29.79 -4.27
CA PRO A 28 -17.25 29.33 -2.91
C PRO A 28 -16.17 28.23 -2.89
N ASP A 29 -15.32 28.23 -1.85
CA ASP A 29 -14.16 27.33 -1.73
C ASP A 29 -14.47 25.84 -1.97
N LYS A 30 -15.65 25.37 -1.57
CA LYS A 30 -16.08 23.98 -1.76
C LYS A 30 -16.39 23.67 -3.23
N ILE A 31 -17.06 24.57 -3.94
CA ILE A 31 -17.31 24.44 -5.38
C ILE A 31 -15.98 24.52 -6.13
N ALA A 32 -15.08 25.43 -5.73
CA ALA A 32 -13.75 25.53 -6.30
C ALA A 32 -12.88 24.29 -6.10
N LYS A 33 -13.01 23.65 -4.94
CA LYS A 33 -12.33 22.38 -4.65
C LYS A 33 -12.85 21.25 -5.54
N VAL A 34 -14.16 21.16 -5.78
CA VAL A 34 -14.76 20.16 -6.66
C VAL A 34 -14.39 20.41 -8.13
N GLY A 35 -14.46 21.67 -8.59
CA GLY A 35 -14.05 22.06 -9.95
C GLY A 35 -12.61 21.69 -10.29
N ARG A 36 -11.65 22.01 -9.39
CA ARG A 36 -10.24 21.61 -9.56
C ARG A 36 -10.05 20.09 -9.60
N ARG A 37 -10.85 19.33 -8.85
CA ARG A 37 -10.78 17.85 -8.87
C ARG A 37 -11.32 17.28 -10.17
N MET A 38 -12.36 17.89 -10.73
CA MET A 38 -12.89 17.54 -12.06
C MET A 38 -11.86 17.83 -13.16
N GLU A 39 -11.15 18.95 -13.10
CA GLU A 39 -10.05 19.26 -14.04
C GLU A 39 -8.94 18.21 -13.98
N HIS A 40 -8.57 17.75 -12.77
CA HIS A 40 -7.59 16.68 -12.63
C HIS A 40 -8.12 15.34 -13.15
N LEU A 41 -9.40 15.02 -12.91
CA LEU A 41 -10.03 13.80 -13.42
C LEU A 41 -10.10 13.80 -14.96
N GLU A 42 -10.36 14.95 -15.57
CA GLU A 42 -10.36 15.15 -17.03
C GLU A 42 -9.02 14.70 -17.64
N GLY A 43 -7.90 15.11 -17.05
CA GLY A 43 -6.56 14.71 -17.52
C GLY A 43 -6.38 13.19 -17.55
N TYR A 44 -6.78 12.48 -16.49
CA TYR A 44 -6.68 11.02 -16.43
C TYR A 44 -7.61 10.31 -17.42
N LEU A 45 -8.79 10.86 -17.70
CA LEU A 45 -9.69 10.29 -18.70
C LEU A 45 -9.18 10.52 -20.13
N LEU A 46 -8.54 11.65 -20.40
CA LEU A 46 -7.87 11.90 -21.67
C LEU A 46 -6.67 10.96 -21.88
N ASP A 47 -5.86 10.75 -20.85
CA ASP A 47 -4.76 9.76 -20.87
C ASP A 47 -5.30 8.34 -21.13
N LEU A 48 -6.43 7.97 -20.49
CA LEU A 48 -7.10 6.70 -20.75
C LEU A 48 -7.54 6.60 -22.21
N LYS A 49 -8.18 7.64 -22.75
CA LYS A 49 -8.62 7.65 -24.14
C LYS A 49 -7.44 7.50 -25.11
N GLU A 50 -6.36 8.24 -24.89
CA GLU A 50 -5.15 8.14 -25.71
C GLU A 50 -4.56 6.73 -25.70
N LEU A 51 -4.49 6.10 -24.51
CA LEU A 51 -4.03 4.72 -24.37
C LEU A 51 -4.91 3.71 -25.12
N LEU A 52 -6.22 3.90 -25.11
CA LEU A 52 -7.17 2.99 -25.76
C LEU A 52 -7.29 3.21 -27.27
N ASP A 53 -7.12 4.46 -27.74
CA ASP A 53 -7.15 4.83 -29.16
C ASP A 53 -5.86 4.41 -29.90
N ASN A 54 -4.77 4.09 -29.19
CA ASN A 54 -3.51 3.66 -29.77
C ASN A 54 -3.59 2.20 -30.29
N LYS A 55 -4.20 2.04 -31.47
CA LYS A 55 -4.66 0.78 -32.10
C LYS A 55 -3.62 -0.32 -32.35
N LYS A 56 -2.31 -0.09 -32.17
CA LYS A 56 -1.28 -1.07 -32.55
C LYS A 56 -0.83 -2.02 -31.44
N GLN A 57 -0.97 -1.67 -30.15
CA GLN A 57 -0.48 -2.52 -29.03
C GLN A 57 -1.32 -2.46 -27.73
N HIS A 58 -2.29 -1.54 -27.60
CA HIS A 58 -2.91 -1.21 -26.31
C HIS A 58 -4.45 -1.21 -26.34
N SER A 59 -5.08 -1.97 -27.24
CA SER A 59 -6.54 -1.99 -27.34
C SER A 59 -7.20 -2.66 -26.13
N LEU A 60 -8.42 -2.23 -25.78
CA LEU A 60 -9.26 -2.84 -24.74
C LEU A 60 -9.43 -4.36 -24.91
N ALA A 61 -9.38 -4.87 -26.14
CA ALA A 61 -9.47 -6.29 -26.45
C ALA A 61 -8.29 -7.12 -25.91
N SER A 62 -7.17 -6.47 -25.57
CA SER A 62 -6.01 -7.12 -24.94
C SER A 62 -6.08 -7.18 -23.41
N LEU A 63 -7.04 -6.49 -22.79
CA LEU A 63 -7.27 -6.57 -21.35
C LEU A 63 -8.01 -7.85 -20.96
N ARG A 64 -7.74 -8.38 -19.77
CA ARG A 64 -8.48 -9.54 -19.25
C ARG A 64 -9.92 -9.14 -18.89
N PRO A 65 -10.90 -10.04 -19.00
CA PRO A 65 -12.31 -9.73 -18.69
C PRO A 65 -12.54 -9.08 -17.32
N ALA A 66 -11.77 -9.49 -16.30
CA ALA A 66 -11.84 -8.90 -14.97
C ALA A 66 -11.32 -7.45 -14.89
N GLN A 67 -10.30 -7.11 -15.69
CA GLN A 67 -9.76 -5.75 -15.79
C GLN A 67 -10.72 -4.85 -16.56
N THR A 68 -11.28 -5.37 -17.67
CA THR A 68 -12.31 -4.70 -18.45
C THR A 68 -13.53 -4.37 -17.59
N LYS A 69 -14.02 -5.35 -16.81
CA LYS A 69 -15.15 -5.15 -15.89
C LYS A 69 -14.85 -4.09 -14.83
N ARG A 70 -13.63 -4.10 -14.26
CA ARG A 70 -13.23 -3.10 -13.26
C ARG A 70 -13.14 -1.69 -13.84
N LEU A 71 -12.55 -1.56 -15.03
CA LEU A 71 -12.45 -0.27 -15.71
C LEU A 71 -13.84 0.27 -16.08
N GLN A 72 -14.74 -0.61 -16.50
CA GLN A 72 -16.13 -0.26 -16.77
C GLN A 72 -16.83 0.30 -15.52
N THR A 73 -16.72 -0.39 -14.38
CA THR A 73 -17.29 0.11 -13.11
C THR A 73 -16.74 1.48 -12.73
N ILE A 74 -15.42 1.69 -12.88
CA ILE A 74 -14.80 3.00 -12.60
C ILE A 74 -15.35 4.09 -13.51
N ILE A 75 -15.53 3.81 -14.81
CA ILE A 75 -16.07 4.78 -15.77
C ILE A 75 -17.54 5.09 -15.45
N GLU A 76 -18.35 4.07 -15.13
CA GLU A 76 -19.76 4.24 -14.74
C GLU A 76 -19.90 5.07 -13.46
N ASP A 77 -19.03 4.83 -12.46
CA ASP A 77 -19.00 5.60 -11.22
C ASP A 77 -18.62 7.07 -11.48
N ILE A 78 -17.58 7.30 -12.30
CA ILE A 78 -17.14 8.63 -12.75
C ILE A 78 -18.27 9.38 -13.47
N GLU A 79 -18.97 8.70 -14.39
CA GLU A 79 -20.07 9.30 -15.15
C GLU A 79 -21.17 9.81 -14.21
N LYS A 80 -21.57 8.97 -13.24
CA LYS A 80 -22.58 9.29 -12.24
C LYS A 80 -22.16 10.45 -11.33
N SER A 81 -20.91 10.47 -10.90
CA SER A 81 -20.36 11.54 -10.05
C SER A 81 -20.21 12.85 -10.83
N ALA A 82 -19.78 12.79 -12.09
CA ALA A 82 -19.68 13.93 -13.00
C ALA A 82 -21.05 14.54 -13.31
N GLU A 83 -22.09 13.71 -13.53
CA GLU A 83 -23.46 14.17 -13.75
C GLU A 83 -23.99 14.95 -12.53
N GLN A 84 -23.74 14.45 -11.32
CA GLN A 84 -24.16 15.13 -10.10
C GLN A 84 -23.44 16.46 -9.89
N VAL A 85 -22.13 16.52 -10.16
CA VAL A 85 -21.38 17.78 -10.09
C VAL A 85 -21.84 18.75 -11.16
N TYR A 86 -22.04 18.29 -12.39
CA TYR A 86 -22.59 19.10 -13.47
C TYR A 86 -23.94 19.70 -13.08
N ALA A 87 -24.85 18.90 -12.53
CA ALA A 87 -26.16 19.38 -12.08
C ALA A 87 -26.05 20.46 -10.99
N ILE A 88 -25.13 20.30 -10.03
CA ILE A 88 -24.90 21.29 -8.96
C ILE A 88 -24.29 22.59 -9.52
N ILE A 89 -23.28 22.49 -10.39
CA ILE A 89 -22.65 23.65 -11.02
C ILE A 89 -23.63 24.38 -11.94
N LEU A 90 -24.43 23.65 -12.72
CA LEU A 90 -25.46 24.24 -13.58
C LEU A 90 -26.58 24.91 -12.78
N GLN A 91 -27.00 24.30 -11.66
CA GLN A 91 -27.97 24.91 -10.76
C GLN A 91 -27.41 26.20 -10.13
N TRP A 92 -26.13 26.21 -9.78
CA TRP A 92 -25.43 27.40 -9.30
C TRP A 92 -25.38 28.49 -10.37
N GLU A 93 -24.93 28.16 -11.58
CA GLU A 93 -24.87 29.09 -12.71
C GLU A 93 -26.26 29.70 -13.00
N LYS A 94 -27.32 28.88 -13.06
CA LYS A 94 -28.71 29.36 -13.26
C LYS A 94 -29.24 30.22 -12.10
N SER A 95 -28.70 30.03 -10.90
CA SER A 95 -29.03 30.85 -9.72
C SER A 95 -28.29 32.21 -9.73
N VAL A 96 -27.22 32.31 -10.51
CA VAL A 96 -26.54 33.57 -10.84
C VAL A 96 -27.24 34.15 -12.08
N GLY A 97 -28.11 35.15 -11.88
CA GLY A 97 -28.94 35.70 -12.96
C GLY A 97 -28.16 36.24 -14.17
N PRO A 98 -28.83 36.46 -15.32
CA PRO A 98 -28.18 36.98 -16.52
C PRO A 98 -27.53 38.35 -16.23
N PHE A 99 -26.38 38.60 -16.85
CA PHE A 99 -25.55 39.82 -16.73
C PHE A 99 -24.60 39.93 -15.52
N GLY A 100 -24.25 38.84 -14.83
CA GLY A 100 -23.12 38.84 -13.88
C GLY A 100 -23.30 39.73 -12.64
N LEU A 101 -24.53 40.16 -12.35
CA LEU A 101 -24.86 40.93 -11.15
C LEU A 101 -24.90 40.03 -9.91
N GLN A 102 -23.72 39.68 -9.38
CA GLN A 102 -23.51 38.92 -8.14
C GLN A 102 -24.10 39.58 -6.88
N TRP A 103 -24.52 40.85 -6.95
CA TRP A 103 -24.74 41.70 -5.77
C TRP A 103 -26.12 41.59 -5.10
N LYS A 104 -27.10 40.86 -5.66
CA LYS A 104 -28.45 40.76 -5.06
C LYS A 104 -28.81 39.40 -4.45
N TYR A 105 -27.98 38.36 -4.60
CA TYR A 105 -28.36 37.01 -4.19
C TYR A 105 -27.29 36.21 -3.42
N LYS A 106 -26.25 36.88 -2.88
CA LYS A 106 -25.33 36.28 -1.90
C LYS A 106 -26.05 35.54 -0.74
N PRO A 107 -27.16 36.08 -0.18
CA PRO A 107 -27.91 35.36 0.85
C PRO A 107 -28.65 34.11 0.33
N ILE A 108 -28.99 34.02 -0.96
CA ILE A 108 -29.68 32.85 -1.53
C ILE A 108 -28.70 31.72 -1.82
N GLY A 109 -27.49 32.04 -2.32
CA GLY A 109 -26.40 31.07 -2.44
C GLY A 109 -25.98 30.53 -1.07
N ASP A 110 -25.84 31.41 -0.08
CA ASP A 110 -25.54 31.02 1.30
C ASP A 110 -26.72 30.27 1.95
N ALA A 111 -27.98 30.60 1.67
CA ALA A 111 -29.15 29.87 2.19
C ALA A 111 -29.33 28.48 1.56
N MET A 112 -29.05 28.32 0.26
CA MET A 112 -29.04 27.01 -0.41
C MET A 112 -27.99 26.07 0.19
N PHE A 113 -26.89 26.60 0.73
CA PHE A 113 -25.81 25.85 1.38
C PHE A 113 -25.92 25.77 2.92
N ALA A 114 -26.57 26.73 3.57
CA ALA A 114 -26.82 26.77 5.01
C ALA A 114 -27.96 25.83 5.44
N LEU A 115 -28.78 25.32 4.52
CA LEU A 115 -29.75 24.25 4.78
C LEU A 115 -29.10 22.85 4.89
N GLY A 116 -27.77 22.76 4.96
CA GLY A 116 -26.98 21.59 5.41
C GLY A 116 -26.86 20.44 4.40
N SER A 117 -27.87 20.17 3.59
CA SER A 117 -27.89 18.99 2.70
C SER A 117 -26.97 19.08 1.48
N SER A 118 -26.61 20.29 1.04
CA SER A 118 -25.81 20.53 -0.17
C SER A 118 -24.30 20.69 0.10
N THR A 119 -23.92 21.17 1.28
CA THR A 119 -22.50 21.29 1.69
C THR A 119 -21.89 19.92 1.99
N ASP A 120 -22.61 19.07 2.72
CA ASP A 120 -22.18 17.69 2.99
C ASP A 120 -22.14 16.86 1.71
N LYS A 121 -23.10 17.09 0.79
CA LYS A 121 -23.13 16.45 -0.52
C LYS A 121 -21.97 16.89 -1.43
N LEU A 122 -21.55 18.16 -1.38
CA LEU A 122 -20.36 18.61 -2.11
C LEU A 122 -19.07 18.03 -1.52
N ASP A 123 -18.95 17.91 -0.20
CA ASP A 123 -17.79 17.30 0.42
C ASP A 123 -17.73 15.79 0.17
N SER A 124 -18.89 15.09 0.15
CA SER A 124 -18.97 13.68 -0.23
C SER A 124 -18.61 13.48 -1.70
N LEU A 125 -19.21 14.26 -2.62
CA LEU A 125 -18.88 14.23 -4.05
C LEU A 125 -17.41 14.56 -4.30
N SER A 126 -16.85 15.52 -3.56
CA SER A 126 -15.42 15.83 -3.63
C SER A 126 -14.57 14.61 -3.29
N GLN A 127 -14.92 13.88 -2.23
CA GLN A 127 -14.21 12.66 -1.81
C GLN A 127 -14.40 11.50 -2.79
N GLU A 128 -15.61 11.34 -3.33
CA GLU A 128 -15.95 10.32 -4.35
C GLU A 128 -15.14 10.54 -5.63
N ILE A 129 -15.11 11.77 -6.17
CA ILE A 129 -14.32 12.13 -7.36
C ILE A 129 -12.83 11.91 -7.12
N GLU A 130 -12.33 12.25 -5.94
CA GLU A 130 -10.93 11.99 -5.59
C GLU A 130 -10.64 10.48 -5.49
N GLN A 131 -11.59 9.71 -4.98
CA GLN A 131 -11.48 8.25 -4.92
C GLN A 131 -11.48 7.64 -6.32
N GLU A 132 -12.43 8.01 -7.17
CA GLU A 132 -12.55 7.59 -8.56
C GLU A 132 -11.32 7.98 -9.40
N LYS A 133 -10.79 9.20 -9.22
CA LYS A 133 -9.53 9.65 -9.83
C LYS A 133 -8.37 8.73 -9.45
N ASN A 134 -8.29 8.37 -8.17
CA ASN A 134 -7.23 7.49 -7.68
C ASN A 134 -7.41 6.05 -8.20
N ASP A 135 -8.64 5.55 -8.26
CA ASP A 135 -8.96 4.22 -8.79
C ASP A 135 -8.69 4.12 -10.31
N LEU A 136 -8.98 5.19 -11.06
CA LEU A 136 -8.62 5.34 -12.47
C LEU A 136 -7.11 5.42 -12.66
N SER A 137 -6.41 6.25 -11.88
CA SER A 137 -4.94 6.37 -11.93
C SER A 137 -4.23 5.05 -11.62
N ASP A 138 -4.69 4.34 -10.59
CA ASP A 138 -4.18 3.01 -10.24
C ASP A 138 -4.43 2.00 -11.37
N SER A 139 -5.59 2.07 -12.01
CA SER A 139 -5.93 1.21 -13.15
C SER A 139 -5.07 1.52 -14.38
N LEU A 140 -4.83 2.80 -14.69
CA LEU A 140 -3.94 3.25 -15.76
C LEU A 140 -2.51 2.76 -15.55
N GLN A 141 -1.98 2.84 -14.33
CA GLN A 141 -0.63 2.35 -14.02
C GLN A 141 -0.52 0.82 -14.15
N LEU A 142 -1.55 0.08 -13.72
CA LEU A 142 -1.60 -1.37 -13.89
C LEU A 142 -1.68 -1.76 -15.37
N MET A 143 -2.44 -1.02 -16.18
CA MET A 143 -2.51 -1.21 -17.62
C MET A 143 -1.18 -0.89 -18.30
N GLY A 144 -0.51 0.21 -17.92
CA GLY A 144 0.83 0.54 -18.43
C GLY A 144 1.86 -0.54 -18.15
N LEU A 145 1.88 -1.09 -16.93
CA LEU A 145 2.76 -2.22 -16.58
C LEU A 145 2.43 -3.49 -17.37
N PHE A 146 1.14 -3.81 -17.52
CA PHE A 146 0.70 -4.97 -18.30
C PHE A 146 1.11 -4.85 -19.78
N PHE A 147 0.92 -3.68 -20.36
CA PHE A 147 1.32 -3.39 -21.73
C PHE A 147 2.84 -3.47 -21.92
N GLN A 148 3.62 -2.96 -20.97
CA GLN A 148 5.07 -3.07 -20.99
C GLN A 148 5.53 -4.54 -20.88
N MET A 149 4.90 -5.34 -20.03
CA MET A 149 5.20 -6.77 -19.91
C MET A 149 4.85 -7.56 -21.18
N ASN A 150 3.72 -7.25 -21.83
CA ASN A 150 3.34 -7.89 -23.09
C ASN A 150 4.27 -7.47 -24.24
N ALA A 151 4.69 -6.20 -24.30
CA ALA A 151 5.68 -5.73 -25.27
C ALA A 151 7.03 -6.45 -25.10
N LEU A 152 7.47 -6.68 -23.86
CA LEU A 152 8.69 -7.45 -23.56
C LEU A 152 8.57 -8.93 -23.93
N GLN A 153 7.38 -9.54 -23.79
CA GLN A 153 7.13 -10.91 -24.22
C GLN A 153 7.09 -11.04 -25.75
N LEU A 154 6.58 -10.04 -26.46
CA LEU A 154 6.54 -10.00 -27.92
C LEU A 154 7.91 -9.66 -28.55
N ALA A 155 8.82 -9.04 -27.79
CA ALA A 155 10.18 -8.70 -28.22
C ALA A 155 11.19 -9.87 -28.06
N LEU A 156 10.77 -11.01 -27.53
CA LEU A 156 11.61 -12.21 -27.47
C LEU A 156 11.70 -12.88 -28.85
N PRO A 157 12.90 -13.25 -29.34
CA PRO A 157 13.06 -13.85 -30.65
C PRO A 157 12.35 -15.21 -30.67
N LYS A 158 11.36 -15.34 -31.57
CA LYS A 158 10.73 -16.63 -31.87
C LYS A 158 11.78 -17.53 -32.53
N THR A 159 12.48 -18.34 -31.74
CA THR A 159 13.28 -19.45 -32.26
C THR A 159 12.34 -20.50 -32.85
N SER A 160 12.20 -20.42 -34.17
CA SER A 160 11.72 -21.50 -35.02
C SER A 160 12.61 -22.73 -34.85
N THR A 161 12.03 -23.87 -34.51
CA THR A 161 12.65 -25.17 -34.84
C THR A 161 11.59 -26.18 -35.25
N ASN A 162 11.64 -26.51 -36.53
CA ASN A 162 11.12 -27.75 -37.10
C ASN A 162 11.76 -28.98 -36.43
N SER A 163 10.94 -30.02 -36.30
CA SER A 163 11.23 -31.47 -36.27
C SER A 163 12.60 -31.99 -35.81
N SER A 164 12.62 -32.85 -34.78
CA SER A 164 12.70 -34.32 -34.97
C SER A 164 12.86 -35.06 -33.64
N LYS A 165 12.47 -36.34 -33.66
CA LYS A 165 12.32 -37.29 -32.57
C LYS A 165 13.62 -37.58 -31.80
N GLY A 166 13.54 -37.75 -30.48
CA GLY A 166 14.60 -38.39 -29.70
C GLY A 166 14.39 -38.31 -28.18
N ARG A 167 14.30 -39.46 -27.53
CA ARG A 167 14.07 -39.66 -26.08
C ARG A 167 15.16 -39.00 -25.20
N ASN A 168 14.73 -38.23 -24.20
CA ASN A 168 15.07 -38.38 -22.78
C ASN A 168 14.30 -37.33 -21.94
N PRO A 169 13.78 -37.66 -20.74
CA PRO A 169 13.07 -36.68 -19.93
C PRO A 169 14.11 -35.73 -19.30
N SER A 170 14.37 -34.60 -19.95
CA SER A 170 15.09 -33.51 -19.33
C SER A 170 14.23 -32.99 -18.17
N ARG A 171 14.72 -33.21 -16.93
CA ARG A 171 14.24 -32.51 -15.75
C ARG A 171 14.35 -31.02 -16.05
N SER A 172 13.23 -30.34 -16.27
CA SER A 172 13.19 -28.89 -16.27
C SER A 172 13.84 -28.42 -14.96
N PRO A 173 14.95 -27.65 -14.99
CA PRO A 173 15.33 -26.93 -13.80
C PRO A 173 14.26 -25.85 -13.64
N SER A 174 13.32 -26.07 -12.72
CA SER A 174 12.62 -24.95 -12.14
C SER A 174 13.70 -23.95 -11.70
N PRO A 175 13.63 -22.65 -12.04
CA PRO A 175 14.56 -21.67 -11.50
C PRO A 175 14.62 -21.85 -9.97
N PRO A 176 15.81 -21.75 -9.33
CA PRO A 176 15.92 -22.00 -7.91
C PRO A 176 14.94 -21.09 -7.17
N LYS A 177 14.05 -21.71 -6.38
CA LYS A 177 13.12 -21.04 -5.47
C LYS A 177 13.96 -20.26 -4.45
N ASN A 178 14.22 -18.99 -4.72
CA ASN A 178 14.96 -18.14 -3.79
C ASN A 178 14.03 -17.75 -2.64
N ASP A 179 13.96 -18.60 -1.63
CA ASP A 179 13.25 -18.27 -0.40
C ASP A 179 13.95 -17.07 0.27
N HIS A 180 13.18 -16.03 0.56
CA HIS A 180 13.68 -14.77 1.08
C HIS A 180 13.92 -14.82 2.59
N LYS A 181 14.93 -14.09 3.05
CA LYS A 181 15.19 -13.81 4.47
C LYS A 181 14.74 -12.38 4.79
N ILE A 182 13.87 -12.24 5.78
CA ILE A 182 13.34 -10.94 6.19
C ILE A 182 13.59 -10.66 7.68
N ILE A 183 13.70 -9.38 8.03
CA ILE A 183 13.79 -8.95 9.43
C ILE A 183 12.93 -7.71 9.68
N PHE A 184 12.17 -7.72 10.77
CA PHE A 184 11.41 -6.57 11.26
C PHE A 184 12.23 -5.79 12.27
N VAL A 185 12.34 -4.47 12.08
CA VAL A 185 13.14 -3.60 12.94
C VAL A 185 12.26 -2.49 13.52
N ASP A 186 12.30 -2.37 14.84
CA ASP A 186 11.76 -1.21 15.56
C ASP A 186 12.84 -0.70 16.55
N PRO A 187 12.60 0.39 17.30
CA PRO A 187 13.54 0.92 18.30
C PRO A 187 14.13 -0.09 19.30
N TYR A 188 13.30 -0.94 19.90
CA TYR A 188 13.68 -1.67 21.14
C TYR A 188 13.39 -3.18 21.11
N ASN A 189 12.79 -3.68 20.05
CA ASN A 189 12.46 -5.10 19.85
C ASN A 189 11.59 -5.75 20.93
N VAL A 190 10.64 -4.98 21.46
CA VAL A 190 9.66 -5.47 22.45
C VAL A 190 8.21 -5.40 21.95
N GLY A 191 7.93 -4.61 20.91
CA GLY A 191 6.57 -4.31 20.46
C GLY A 191 6.33 -4.72 19.01
N ARG A 192 6.18 -3.73 18.13
CA ARG A 192 5.77 -3.88 16.72
C ARG A 192 6.56 -4.95 15.96
N SER A 193 7.88 -4.96 16.10
CA SER A 193 8.76 -5.93 15.42
C SER A 193 8.52 -7.37 15.89
N LYS A 194 8.28 -7.58 17.19
CA LYS A 194 7.93 -8.89 17.76
C LYS A 194 6.53 -9.34 17.32
N VAL A 195 5.56 -8.42 17.31
CA VAL A 195 4.21 -8.70 16.79
C VAL A 195 4.28 -9.11 15.32
N ALA A 196 5.03 -8.38 14.50
CA ALA A 196 5.15 -8.67 13.07
C ALA A 196 5.81 -10.04 12.81
N GLU A 197 6.87 -10.38 13.54
CA GLU A 197 7.51 -11.71 13.47
C GLU A 197 6.53 -12.83 13.87
N ALA A 198 5.84 -12.69 15.01
CA ALA A 198 4.87 -13.69 15.48
C ALA A 198 3.69 -13.85 14.51
N TYR A 199 3.17 -12.75 13.98
CA TYR A 199 2.13 -12.79 12.97
C TYR A 199 2.62 -13.45 11.68
N MET A 200 3.91 -13.31 11.35
CA MET A 200 4.49 -13.97 10.19
C MET A 200 4.61 -15.47 10.35
N GLN A 201 4.89 -15.95 11.55
CA GLN A 201 4.82 -17.37 11.87
C GLN A 201 3.39 -17.91 11.75
N LEU A 202 2.38 -17.17 12.23
CA LEU A 202 0.97 -17.55 12.07
C LEU A 202 0.56 -17.66 10.59
N LEU A 203 0.97 -16.71 9.75
CA LEU A 203 0.66 -16.76 8.31
C LEU A 203 1.43 -17.86 7.58
N ARG A 204 2.69 -18.11 7.95
CA ARG A 204 3.46 -19.26 7.45
C ARG A 204 2.69 -20.55 7.70
N GLU A 205 2.36 -20.80 8.96
CA GLU A 205 1.69 -22.03 9.39
C GLU A 205 0.34 -22.22 8.70
N SER A 206 -0.45 -21.15 8.62
CA SER A 206 -1.74 -21.18 7.90
C SER A 206 -1.55 -21.49 6.41
N THR A 207 -0.55 -20.89 5.77
CA THR A 207 -0.26 -21.09 4.33
C THR A 207 0.26 -22.51 4.06
N THR A 208 1.19 -23.01 4.89
CA THR A 208 1.76 -24.35 4.71
C THR A 208 0.72 -25.45 4.94
N ARG A 209 -0.17 -25.26 5.92
CA ARG A 209 -1.26 -26.21 6.20
C ARG A 209 -2.23 -26.35 5.02
N THR A 210 -2.50 -25.27 4.28
CA THR A 210 -3.33 -25.31 3.07
C THR A 210 -2.54 -25.59 1.80
N GLN A 211 -1.31 -26.10 1.90
CA GLN A 211 -0.41 -26.36 0.78
C GLN A 211 -0.16 -25.14 -0.13
N GLY A 212 -0.28 -23.93 0.43
CA GLY A 212 0.00 -22.69 -0.27
C GLY A 212 1.50 -22.47 -0.48
N ASN A 213 1.84 -21.60 -1.42
CA ASN A 213 3.23 -21.25 -1.69
C ASN A 213 3.76 -20.27 -0.64
N TRP A 214 4.77 -20.68 0.13
CA TRP A 214 5.44 -19.85 1.12
C TRP A 214 6.90 -19.59 0.73
N ARG A 215 7.23 -18.33 0.42
CA ARG A 215 8.54 -17.92 -0.13
C ARG A 215 9.48 -17.25 0.90
N ILE A 216 9.21 -17.38 2.19
CA ILE A 216 10.07 -16.81 3.24
C ILE A 216 10.77 -17.93 3.99
N LYS A 217 12.10 -18.02 3.82
CA LYS A 217 12.96 -18.98 4.52
C LYS A 217 13.05 -18.65 6.01
N LEU A 218 13.20 -17.37 6.29
CA LEU A 218 13.54 -16.87 7.63
C LEU A 218 12.85 -15.54 7.87
N SER A 219 12.19 -15.42 9.02
CA SER A 219 11.63 -14.17 9.51
C SER A 219 12.11 -13.96 10.94
N HIS A 220 12.61 -12.77 11.20
CA HIS A 220 13.26 -12.40 12.45
C HIS A 220 12.83 -10.99 12.86
N SER A 221 13.11 -10.62 14.11
CA SER A 221 13.03 -9.23 14.57
C SER A 221 14.31 -8.77 15.29
N ALA A 222 14.56 -7.46 15.28
CA ALA A 222 15.65 -6.82 16.03
C ALA A 222 15.33 -5.37 16.37
N GLY A 223 16.13 -4.80 17.27
CA GLY A 223 15.96 -3.47 17.85
C GLY A 223 17.13 -2.59 17.45
N LEU A 224 16.84 -1.41 16.89
CA LEU A 224 17.88 -0.47 16.48
C LEU A 224 18.73 0.01 17.67
N MET A 225 18.12 0.18 18.84
CA MET A 225 18.76 0.76 20.03
C MET A 225 18.85 -0.25 21.18
N VAL A 226 19.16 -1.50 20.84
CA VAL A 226 19.33 -2.57 21.82
C VAL A 226 20.79 -3.04 21.78
N LYS A 227 21.45 -3.09 22.94
CA LYS A 227 22.85 -3.53 23.05
C LYS A 227 22.99 -5.05 22.96
N ALA A 228 22.12 -5.81 23.64
CA ALA A 228 22.23 -7.26 23.71
C ALA A 228 22.24 -7.89 22.31
N ARG A 229 23.28 -8.68 22.00
CA ARG A 229 23.47 -9.39 20.72
C ARG A 229 23.58 -8.49 19.47
N GLY A 230 23.72 -7.17 19.67
CA GLY A 230 24.01 -6.21 18.60
C GLY A 230 25.47 -5.75 18.66
N ASP A 231 26.08 -5.55 17.50
CA ASP A 231 27.47 -5.11 17.32
C ASP A 231 27.54 -3.80 16.49
N CYS A 232 26.40 -3.14 16.30
CA CYS A 232 26.28 -1.84 15.62
C CYS A 232 26.25 -0.64 16.57
N VAL A 233 26.37 -0.84 17.89
CA VAL A 233 26.14 0.22 18.90
C VAL A 233 27.06 1.43 18.67
N GLU A 234 28.36 1.20 18.56
CA GLU A 234 29.36 2.27 18.35
C GLU A 234 29.11 3.03 17.03
N ILE A 235 28.77 2.31 15.97
CA ILE A 235 28.50 2.90 14.64
C ILE A 235 27.25 3.79 14.73
N LEU A 236 26.18 3.28 15.34
CA LEU A 236 24.93 4.01 15.50
C LEU A 236 25.06 5.25 16.38
N GLN A 237 25.93 5.22 17.40
CA GLN A 237 26.25 6.39 18.22
C GLN A 237 27.01 7.47 17.44
N GLY A 238 27.78 7.08 16.41
CA GLY A 238 28.51 8.00 15.54
C GLY A 238 27.69 8.60 14.39
N ILE A 239 26.47 8.11 14.13
CA ILE A 239 25.63 8.60 13.02
C ILE A 239 25.07 10.01 13.31
N GLN A 240 25.12 10.88 12.30
CA GLN A 240 24.56 12.23 12.35
C GLN A 240 23.27 12.37 11.52
N PRO A 241 22.27 13.14 12.00
CA PRO A 241 22.12 13.62 13.37
C PRO A 241 21.99 12.46 14.38
N PRO A 242 22.32 12.69 15.66
CA PRO A 242 22.28 11.66 16.69
C PRO A 242 20.87 11.09 16.83
N LEU A 243 20.80 9.80 17.17
CA LEU A 243 19.54 9.17 17.50
C LEU A 243 18.92 9.88 18.71
N LYS A 244 17.65 10.28 18.58
CA LYS A 244 16.91 10.98 19.65
C LYS A 244 16.69 10.14 20.92
N GLN A 245 16.90 8.84 20.81
CA GLN A 245 16.55 7.84 21.82
C GLN A 245 17.82 7.11 22.26
N GLY A 246 17.89 6.76 23.55
CA GLY A 246 19.05 6.08 24.14
C GLY A 246 19.04 4.57 23.90
N PHE A 247 20.21 3.96 24.02
CA PHE A 247 20.36 2.50 23.95
C PHE A 247 19.90 1.82 25.23
N LEU A 248 19.09 0.77 25.08
CA LEU A 248 18.70 -0.13 26.15
C LEU A 248 19.64 -1.35 26.21
N PRO A 249 19.84 -1.95 27.41
CA PRO A 249 20.68 -3.14 27.55
C PRO A 249 20.18 -4.29 26.69
N GLY A 250 18.86 -4.46 26.54
CA GLY A 250 18.27 -5.60 25.85
C GLY A 250 17.97 -6.77 26.79
N GLY A 251 17.43 -7.86 26.26
CA GLY A 251 17.01 -9.00 27.06
C GLY A 251 15.59 -8.89 27.63
N GLU A 252 14.86 -7.82 27.32
CA GLU A 252 13.48 -7.63 27.78
C GLU A 252 12.52 -8.64 27.11
N LYS A 253 11.42 -8.95 27.80
CA LYS A 253 10.34 -9.76 27.23
C LYS A 253 9.52 -8.92 26.23
N PRO A 254 8.86 -9.54 25.24
CA PRO A 254 7.90 -8.83 24.42
C PRO A 254 6.77 -8.24 25.27
N SER A 255 6.21 -7.12 24.82
CA SER A 255 5.06 -6.48 25.46
C SER A 255 3.91 -7.47 25.54
N TRP A 256 3.48 -7.78 26.78
CA TRP A 256 2.39 -8.70 27.03
C TRP A 256 1.10 -8.24 26.37
N ASN A 257 0.78 -6.93 26.46
CA ASN A 257 -0.42 -6.37 25.86
C ASN A 257 -0.40 -6.45 24.33
N ALA A 258 0.77 -6.23 23.72
CA ALA A 258 0.95 -6.38 22.27
C ALA A 258 0.69 -7.81 21.80
N MET A 259 1.27 -8.79 22.50
CA MET A 259 1.11 -10.22 22.19
C MET A 259 -0.31 -10.70 22.49
N ALA A 260 -0.87 -10.36 23.65
CA ALA A 260 -2.23 -10.71 24.03
C ALA A 260 -3.24 -10.20 23.01
N SER A 261 -3.07 -8.98 22.50
CA SER A 261 -3.90 -8.42 21.42
C SER A 261 -3.76 -9.18 20.09
N LEU A 262 -2.55 -9.63 19.74
CA LEU A 262 -2.33 -10.40 18.51
C LEU A 262 -3.05 -11.75 18.56
N PHE A 263 -2.95 -12.45 19.70
CA PHE A 263 -3.47 -13.81 19.90
C PHE A 263 -4.90 -13.87 20.43
N SER A 264 -5.53 -12.75 20.82
CA SER A 264 -6.92 -12.74 21.29
C SER A 264 -7.96 -12.91 20.18
N ASP A 265 -7.55 -12.89 18.92
CA ASP A 265 -8.44 -13.02 17.75
C ASP A 265 -8.91 -14.49 17.59
N PRO A 266 -10.21 -14.80 17.72
CA PRO A 266 -10.73 -16.17 17.62
C PRO A 266 -10.70 -16.71 16.18
N VAL A 267 -10.57 -15.83 15.17
CA VAL A 267 -10.60 -16.21 13.75
C VAL A 267 -9.37 -17.03 13.32
N SER A 268 -8.36 -17.16 14.19
CA SER A 268 -7.12 -17.88 13.93
C SER A 268 -6.86 -19.08 14.85
N ASP A 269 -7.90 -19.69 15.44
CA ASP A 269 -7.74 -20.89 16.27
C ASP A 269 -7.24 -22.10 15.46
N ASN A 270 -5.92 -22.10 15.30
CA ASN A 270 -5.12 -23.17 14.77
C ASN A 270 -4.39 -23.82 15.97
N ALA A 271 -4.24 -25.14 15.98
CA ALA A 271 -3.55 -25.86 17.05
C ALA A 271 -2.15 -25.26 17.33
N ALA A 272 -1.45 -24.84 16.27
CA ALA A 272 -0.12 -24.22 16.36
C ALA A 272 -0.10 -22.79 16.94
N LYS A 273 -1.25 -22.13 17.12
CA LYS A 273 -1.34 -20.76 17.66
C LYS A 273 -0.76 -20.67 19.07
N LYS A 274 -0.97 -21.70 19.90
CA LYS A 274 -0.42 -21.78 21.24
C LYS A 274 1.11 -21.86 21.21
N ASP A 275 1.66 -22.77 20.41
CA ASP A 275 3.11 -22.96 20.32
C ASP A 275 3.82 -21.72 19.78
N ILE A 276 3.24 -21.07 18.75
CA ILE A 276 3.75 -19.81 18.20
C ILE A 276 3.70 -18.70 19.25
N ARG A 277 2.63 -18.63 20.06
CA ARG A 277 2.52 -17.66 21.15
C ARG A 277 3.58 -17.90 22.21
N ASP A 278 3.74 -19.13 22.66
CA ASP A 278 4.69 -19.50 23.71
C ASP A 278 6.13 -19.23 23.24
N GLN A 279 6.45 -19.58 22.00
CA GLN A 279 7.72 -19.25 21.37
C GLN A 279 7.94 -17.73 21.29
N ALA A 280 6.94 -16.97 20.84
CA ALA A 280 7.04 -15.52 20.74
C ALA A 280 7.32 -14.87 22.10
N LEU A 281 6.66 -15.33 23.17
CA LEU A 281 6.78 -14.77 24.53
C LEU A 281 8.15 -15.03 25.20
N VAL A 282 8.86 -16.09 24.80
CA VAL A 282 10.22 -16.36 25.32
C VAL A 282 11.31 -15.60 24.58
N GLN A 283 11.07 -15.19 23.34
CA GLN A 283 12.06 -14.45 22.57
C GLN A 283 12.35 -13.08 23.18
N ARG A 284 13.59 -12.89 23.65
CA ARG A 284 14.03 -11.60 24.20
C ARG A 284 14.36 -10.57 23.11
N SER A 285 14.31 -9.30 23.50
CA SER A 285 14.80 -8.20 22.66
C SER A 285 16.28 -8.40 22.33
N ARG A 286 16.66 -8.02 21.11
CA ARG A 286 18.05 -8.07 20.64
C ARG A 286 18.38 -6.92 19.71
N GLY A 287 19.65 -6.56 19.67
CA GLY A 287 20.23 -5.54 18.81
C GLY A 287 20.39 -5.98 17.37
N ILE A 288 20.64 -4.99 16.51
CA ILE A 288 21.01 -5.19 15.11
C ILE A 288 22.47 -5.60 15.00
N ARG A 289 22.74 -6.52 14.06
CA ARG A 289 24.08 -6.95 13.70
C ARG A 289 24.63 -6.18 12.49
N GLN A 290 25.94 -6.04 12.38
CA GLN A 290 26.62 -5.42 11.24
C GLN A 290 26.31 -6.16 9.93
N THR A 291 26.05 -7.47 10.02
CA THR A 291 25.67 -8.32 8.89
C THR A 291 24.21 -8.18 8.45
N ILE A 292 23.41 -7.29 9.06
CA ILE A 292 21.98 -7.18 8.75
C ILE A 292 21.70 -6.93 7.25
N PHE A 293 22.55 -6.17 6.57
CA PHE A 293 22.36 -5.86 5.15
C PHE A 293 22.89 -6.93 4.20
N SER A 294 23.73 -7.86 4.68
CA SER A 294 24.21 -9.01 3.92
C SER A 294 23.35 -10.25 4.16
N ASP A 295 22.86 -10.44 5.38
CA ASP A 295 22.15 -11.65 5.81
C ASP A 295 20.69 -11.68 5.36
N TYR A 296 20.06 -10.51 5.20
CA TYR A 296 18.63 -10.38 4.89
C TYR A 296 18.43 -9.76 3.51
N ASP A 297 17.41 -10.24 2.80
CA ASP A 297 16.97 -9.65 1.53
C ASP A 297 16.22 -8.33 1.76
N MET A 298 15.35 -8.33 2.77
CA MET A 298 14.44 -7.23 3.08
C MET A 298 14.43 -6.94 4.57
N ILE A 299 14.53 -5.66 4.92
CA ILE A 299 14.50 -5.14 6.29
C ILE A 299 13.28 -4.25 6.40
N LEU A 300 12.29 -4.68 7.17
CA LEU A 300 11.01 -3.99 7.29
C LEU A 300 10.98 -3.11 8.55
N VAL A 301 10.66 -1.84 8.38
CA VAL A 301 10.55 -0.85 9.46
C VAL A 301 9.15 -0.25 9.55
N PHE A 302 8.85 0.42 10.67
CA PHE A 302 7.50 0.89 10.97
C PHE A 302 7.28 2.39 10.82
N THR A 303 8.36 3.19 10.87
CA THR A 303 8.32 4.66 10.78
C THR A 303 9.34 5.19 9.78
N GLY A 304 9.12 6.42 9.29
CA GLY A 304 10.07 7.09 8.39
C GLY A 304 11.43 7.26 9.07
N ARG A 305 11.41 7.59 10.35
CA ARG A 305 12.62 7.72 11.19
C ARG A 305 13.44 6.43 11.25
N ASP A 306 12.79 5.29 11.46
CA ASP A 306 13.48 4.00 11.51
C ASP A 306 14.14 3.68 10.14
N SER A 307 13.46 4.03 9.04
CA SER A 307 13.98 3.87 7.67
C SER A 307 15.21 4.74 7.41
N GLU A 308 15.15 6.01 7.79
CA GLU A 308 16.27 6.94 7.68
C GLU A 308 17.47 6.47 8.50
N ASN A 309 17.25 6.06 9.76
CA ASN A 309 18.30 5.59 10.63
C ASN A 309 18.98 4.34 10.08
N LEU A 310 18.22 3.37 9.55
CA LEU A 310 18.80 2.20 8.89
C LEU A 310 19.53 2.56 7.61
N THR A 311 19.04 3.52 6.84
CA THR A 311 19.72 3.99 5.63
C THR A 311 21.06 4.63 5.97
N ARG A 312 21.13 5.40 7.07
CA ARG A 312 22.39 5.95 7.58
C ARG A 312 23.32 4.85 8.10
N LEU A 313 22.79 3.87 8.84
CA LEU A 313 23.58 2.72 9.30
C LEU A 313 24.15 1.94 8.12
N LYS A 314 23.36 1.73 7.05
CA LYS A 314 23.81 1.08 5.82
C LYS A 314 24.99 1.82 5.20
N LYS A 315 24.90 3.16 5.08
CA LYS A 315 25.99 3.99 4.56
C LYS A 315 27.25 3.88 5.42
N ALA A 316 27.11 4.03 6.74
CA ALA A 316 28.24 3.94 7.66
C ALA A 316 28.92 2.56 7.64
N LEU A 317 28.15 1.48 7.49
CA LEU A 317 28.71 0.12 7.33
C LEU A 317 29.43 -0.07 6.01
N ILE A 318 28.92 0.50 4.91
CA ILE A 318 29.59 0.46 3.61
C ILE A 318 30.90 1.27 3.65
N GLU A 319 30.90 2.41 4.32
CA GLU A 319 32.10 3.24 4.51
C GLU A 319 33.15 2.51 5.35
N LYS A 320 32.74 1.81 6.43
CA LYS A 320 33.65 1.11 7.34
C LYS A 320 34.17 -0.22 6.77
N ASN A 321 33.30 -1.03 6.17
CA ASN A 321 33.56 -2.43 5.83
C ASN A 321 33.52 -2.69 4.30
N GLY A 322 33.33 -1.66 3.48
CA GLY A 322 33.25 -1.78 2.03
C GLY A 322 31.88 -2.27 1.51
N LYS A 323 31.81 -2.51 0.20
CA LYS A 323 30.56 -2.87 -0.50
C LYS A 323 29.98 -4.23 -0.03
N ASP A 324 30.81 -5.10 0.52
CA ASP A 324 30.39 -6.42 1.02
C ASP A 324 29.50 -6.34 2.25
N ALA A 325 29.53 -5.21 2.98
CA ALA A 325 28.62 -4.96 4.09
C ALA A 325 27.15 -4.87 3.64
N ALA A 326 26.91 -4.49 2.38
CA ALA A 326 25.58 -4.39 1.78
C ALA A 326 25.60 -4.82 0.30
N PRO A 327 25.67 -6.13 0.04
CA PRO A 327 25.75 -6.66 -1.32
C PRO A 327 24.56 -6.23 -2.19
N LYS A 328 24.79 -6.11 -3.51
CA LYS A 328 23.75 -5.72 -4.47
C LYS A 328 22.56 -6.68 -4.38
N GLY A 329 21.36 -6.13 -4.23
CA GLY A 329 20.12 -6.91 -4.12
C GLY A 329 19.77 -7.41 -2.72
N LYS A 330 20.64 -7.18 -1.71
CA LYS A 330 20.37 -7.50 -0.30
C LYS A 330 20.13 -6.24 0.54
N GLY A 331 19.55 -6.43 1.72
CA GLY A 331 19.32 -5.38 2.70
C GLY A 331 18.48 -4.23 2.17
N ARG A 332 17.41 -4.52 1.43
CA ARG A 332 16.42 -3.50 1.00
C ARG A 332 15.66 -3.03 2.24
N VAL A 333 15.79 -1.75 2.59
CA VAL A 333 15.02 -1.16 3.69
C VAL A 333 13.64 -0.77 3.17
N LEU A 334 12.59 -1.36 3.73
CA LEU A 334 11.20 -1.18 3.30
C LEU A 334 10.38 -0.64 4.47
N HIS A 335 9.65 0.45 4.24
CA HIS A 335 8.72 0.96 5.23
C HIS A 335 7.40 0.18 5.15
N LEU A 336 7.10 -0.63 6.18
CA LEU A 336 5.93 -1.51 6.24
C LEU A 336 4.62 -0.72 6.10
N GLY A 337 4.56 0.48 6.65
CA GLY A 337 3.47 1.43 6.46
C GLY A 337 3.18 1.88 5.02
N GLY A 338 4.14 1.77 4.10
CA GLY A 338 3.92 2.04 2.67
C GLY A 338 3.01 1.03 1.99
N TYR A 339 2.69 -0.08 2.67
CA TYR A 339 1.72 -1.08 2.23
C TYR A 339 0.29 -0.82 2.77
N LEU A 340 0.07 0.25 3.54
CA LEU A 340 -1.25 0.64 4.08
C LEU A 340 -1.91 1.80 3.33
N GLY A 341 -1.12 2.65 2.69
CA GLY A 341 -1.60 3.81 1.93
C GLY A 341 -1.84 3.52 0.45
N LYS A 342 -2.37 4.52 -0.26
CA LYS A 342 -2.34 4.54 -1.73
C LYS A 342 -0.88 4.65 -2.21
N LYS A 343 -0.60 4.32 -3.47
CA LYS A 343 0.78 4.32 -3.98
C LYS A 343 1.42 5.70 -3.79
N GLY A 344 2.53 5.75 -3.06
CA GLY A 344 3.24 7.00 -2.72
C GLY A 344 2.93 7.56 -1.32
N GLU A 345 1.87 7.09 -0.66
CA GLU A 345 1.55 7.47 0.72
C GLU A 345 2.15 6.45 1.70
N VAL A 346 2.96 6.94 2.65
CA VAL A 346 3.55 6.12 3.69
C VAL A 346 2.86 6.42 5.03
N LYS A 347 2.05 5.47 5.52
CA LYS A 347 1.38 5.61 6.83
C LYS A 347 2.24 5.02 7.93
N GLU A 348 2.67 5.82 8.90
CA GLU A 348 3.47 5.29 10.01
C GLU A 348 2.66 4.30 10.86
N ILE A 349 3.28 3.18 11.22
CA ILE A 349 2.72 2.23 12.17
C ILE A 349 3.36 2.55 13.53
N VAL A 350 2.76 3.46 14.28
CA VAL A 350 3.29 3.88 15.59
C VAL A 350 3.06 2.81 16.67
N ASN A 351 3.87 2.85 17.73
CA ASN A 351 3.61 2.04 18.93
C ASN A 351 2.23 2.41 19.51
N ALA A 352 1.62 1.48 20.24
CA ALA A 352 0.37 1.76 20.94
C ALA A 352 0.51 2.98 21.85
N ALA A 353 -0.48 3.86 21.82
CA ALA A 353 -0.54 5.01 22.72
C ALA A 353 -0.55 4.52 24.17
N LYS A 354 0.21 5.22 25.00
CA LYS A 354 0.18 5.06 26.45
C LYS A 354 -0.93 5.94 27.02
N ASP A 355 -1.64 5.43 28.02
CA ASP A 355 -2.57 6.23 28.81
C ASP A 355 -1.83 7.21 29.73
N LYS A 356 -2.58 7.97 30.54
CA LYS A 356 -2.03 8.95 31.49
C LYS A 356 -1.10 8.30 32.53
N ASP A 357 -1.27 7.02 32.80
CA ASP A 357 -0.47 6.23 33.75
C ASP A 357 0.78 5.63 33.08
N GLY A 358 0.99 5.91 31.79
CA GLY A 358 2.14 5.39 31.03
C GLY A 358 1.98 3.93 30.59
N ILE A 359 0.78 3.36 30.75
CA ILE A 359 0.45 1.98 30.43
C ILE A 359 -0.10 1.91 29.00
N GLU A 360 0.36 0.93 28.23
CA GLU A 360 -0.15 0.72 26.87
C GLU A 360 -1.51 0.02 26.93
N SER A 361 -2.55 0.65 26.39
CA SER A 361 -3.89 0.06 26.41
C SER A 361 -4.01 -1.10 25.41
N LYS A 362 -4.81 -2.11 25.76
CA LYS A 362 -5.14 -3.23 24.86
C LYS A 362 -5.82 -2.75 23.57
N GLU A 363 -6.67 -1.72 23.65
CA GLU A 363 -7.38 -1.17 22.49
C GLU A 363 -6.42 -0.48 21.52
N SER A 364 -5.46 0.30 22.02
CA SER A 364 -4.41 0.90 21.20
C SER A 364 -3.58 -0.17 20.50
N TRP A 365 -3.24 -1.25 21.21
CA TRP A 365 -2.56 -2.40 20.59
C TRP A 365 -3.42 -3.12 19.56
N ASN A 366 -4.73 -3.22 19.74
CA ASN A 366 -5.62 -3.80 18.71
C ASN A 366 -5.53 -3.00 17.40
N LYS A 367 -5.53 -1.67 17.46
CA LYS A 367 -5.39 -0.79 16.29
C LYS A 367 -4.02 -0.97 15.62
N THR A 368 -2.93 -0.90 16.40
CA THR A 368 -1.57 -1.13 15.90
C THR A 368 -1.42 -2.52 15.27
N ASN A 369 -1.94 -3.55 15.91
CA ASN A 369 -1.90 -4.93 15.41
C ASN A 369 -2.73 -5.09 14.13
N ALA A 370 -3.89 -4.43 14.00
CA ALA A 370 -4.66 -4.43 12.76
C ALA A 370 -3.87 -3.82 11.60
N SER A 371 -3.18 -2.69 11.83
CA SER A 371 -2.29 -2.07 10.85
C SER A 371 -1.12 -2.99 10.48
N ILE A 372 -0.46 -3.63 11.44
CA ILE A 372 0.62 -4.60 11.17
C ILE A 372 0.09 -5.78 10.35
N LYS A 373 -1.05 -6.36 10.76
CA LYS A 373 -1.67 -7.51 10.09
C LYS A 373 -1.97 -7.19 8.62
N LEU A 374 -2.53 -6.01 8.35
CA LEU A 374 -2.89 -5.56 7.01
C LEU A 374 -1.65 -5.27 6.17
N ALA A 375 -0.69 -4.51 6.71
CA ALA A 375 0.53 -4.12 6.02
C ALA A 375 1.36 -5.34 5.62
N VAL A 376 1.51 -6.31 6.53
CA VAL A 376 2.24 -7.55 6.28
C VAL A 376 1.58 -8.37 5.17
N ARG A 377 0.25 -8.50 5.16
CA ARG A 377 -0.47 -9.20 4.07
C ARG A 377 -0.23 -8.52 2.71
N TRP A 378 -0.27 -7.20 2.67
CA TRP A 378 -0.01 -6.45 1.44
C TRP A 378 1.44 -6.53 0.99
N PHE A 379 2.40 -6.47 1.91
CA PHE A 379 3.80 -6.72 1.65
C PHE A 379 4.00 -8.10 1.00
N LEU A 380 3.47 -9.15 1.62
CA LEU A 380 3.57 -10.51 1.10
C LEU A 380 2.96 -10.64 -0.30
N ARG A 381 1.81 -10.02 -0.56
CA ARG A 381 1.15 -10.04 -1.87
C ARG A 381 1.96 -9.32 -2.95
N ARG A 382 2.46 -8.12 -2.62
CA ARG A 382 3.12 -7.23 -3.60
C ARG A 382 4.57 -7.61 -3.88
N GLU A 383 5.33 -8.02 -2.86
CA GLU A 383 6.76 -8.34 -3.03
C GLU A 383 7.02 -9.83 -3.27
N LEU A 384 6.12 -10.71 -2.82
CA LEU A 384 6.37 -12.17 -2.76
C LEU A 384 5.31 -13.02 -3.45
N ASP A 385 4.36 -12.41 -4.17
CA ASP A 385 3.25 -13.07 -4.86
C ASP A 385 2.44 -14.01 -3.93
N TRP A 386 2.41 -13.73 -2.63
CA TRP A 386 1.72 -14.59 -1.67
C TRP A 386 0.21 -14.49 -1.86
N VAL A 387 -0.42 -15.65 -2.02
CA VAL A 387 -1.88 -15.78 -2.08
C VAL A 387 -2.36 -16.24 -0.71
N PRO A 388 -3.32 -15.54 -0.08
CA PRO A 388 -3.86 -15.98 1.20
C PRO A 388 -4.53 -17.35 1.06
N PRO A 389 -4.44 -18.21 2.09
CA PRO A 389 -5.22 -19.45 2.12
C PRO A 389 -6.70 -19.15 1.99
N ALA A 390 -7.42 -19.94 1.19
CA ALA A 390 -8.88 -19.87 1.14
C ALA A 390 -9.41 -20.06 2.56
N LYS A 391 -10.37 -19.24 3.00
CA LYS A 391 -10.99 -19.41 4.31
C LYS A 391 -11.52 -20.84 4.35
N ALA A 392 -11.03 -21.65 5.30
CA ALA A 392 -11.63 -22.94 5.57
C ALA A 392 -13.10 -22.66 5.91
N VAL A 393 -14.00 -23.07 5.01
CA VAL A 393 -15.41 -23.15 5.36
C VAL A 393 -15.45 -24.15 6.49
N VAL A 394 -15.80 -23.69 7.69
CA VAL A 394 -16.07 -24.57 8.82
C VAL A 394 -17.31 -25.35 8.39
N VAL A 395 -17.09 -26.55 7.84
CA VAL A 395 -18.15 -27.55 7.72
C VAL A 395 -18.49 -27.88 9.16
N SER A 396 -19.64 -27.37 9.60
CA SER A 396 -20.17 -27.58 10.94
C SER A 396 -20.72 -28.99 11.05
#